data_AF-A0A520K4E1-F1
#
_entry.id   AF-A0A520K4E1-F1
#
_cell.length_a   1.000
_cell.length_b   1.000
_cell.length_c   1.000
_cell.angle_alpha   90.00
_cell.angle_beta   90.00
_cell.angle_gamma   90.00
#
_symmetry.space_group_name_H-M   'P 1'
#
loop_
_entity.id
_entity.type
_entity.pdbx_description
1 polymer ?
#
loop_
_entity_poly.entity_id
_entity_poly.type
_entity_poly.pdbx_seq_one_letter_code
_entity_poly.pdbx_strand_id
1 'polypeptide(L)'
;MLSDILSGREPDIRMLHDMDDVLYDRSLMDAPDRELYYMYRDLSLSKSDYEQIIKHNLRYDVTVIPPGMLGTEYVKTAGHDHPIIPGTDVSYTEIYEVFEGEAQYLLQKKEGNSITDVVLVRAGAGDKVIIPPGYGHVTINASNTTLKMANWVCREFSSVYDFFKEKVGAAYILVEEGFIPNPKYEDLPELRFLKPTNYSEVGLYKNKEMYGLVKQIDMLEYLTKPQEHGELFDRILR
;
A
#
# COMPACT_ATOMS: atom_id res chain seq x y z
N MET A 1 -13.95 -16.24 -2.29
CA MET A 1 -13.66 -15.18 -1.31
C MET A 1 -13.70 -13.81 -1.96
N LEU A 2 -12.77 -13.42 -2.85
CA LEU A 2 -12.73 -12.07 -3.43
C LEU A 2 -14.03 -11.70 -4.20
N SER A 3 -14.60 -12.64 -4.95
CA SER A 3 -15.91 -12.46 -5.60
C SER A 3 -17.03 -12.18 -4.59
N ASP A 4 -17.00 -12.87 -3.46
CA ASP A 4 -18.07 -12.84 -2.46
C ASP A 4 -18.00 -11.55 -1.65
N ILE A 5 -16.79 -11.12 -1.28
CA ILE A 5 -16.58 -9.91 -0.48
C ILE A 5 -16.89 -8.62 -1.26
N LEU A 6 -16.72 -8.65 -2.58
CA LEU A 6 -17.02 -7.53 -3.48
C LEU A 6 -18.48 -7.53 -3.98
N SER A 7 -19.24 -8.61 -3.75
CA SER A 7 -20.60 -8.75 -4.27
C SER A 7 -21.52 -7.64 -3.76
N GLY A 8 -22.13 -6.88 -4.68
CA GLY A 8 -23.02 -5.77 -4.36
C GLY A 8 -22.34 -4.54 -3.76
N ARG A 9 -21.01 -4.41 -3.91
CA ARG A 9 -20.23 -3.25 -3.46
C ARG A 9 -19.85 -2.38 -4.64
N GLU A 10 -20.01 -1.08 -4.47
CA GLU A 10 -19.50 -0.07 -5.40
C GLU A 10 -18.13 0.41 -4.94
N PRO A 11 -17.14 0.57 -5.85
CA PRO A 11 -15.84 1.10 -5.49
C PRO A 11 -15.82 2.63 -5.47
N ASP A 12 -14.93 3.19 -4.67
CA ASP A 12 -14.37 4.51 -4.95
C ASP A 12 -13.42 4.38 -6.15
N ILE A 13 -13.57 5.28 -7.12
CA ILE A 13 -12.76 5.26 -8.35
C ILE A 13 -11.70 6.34 -8.25
N ARG A 14 -10.44 5.99 -8.51
CA ARG A 14 -9.39 6.98 -8.75
C ARG A 14 -9.39 7.37 -10.22
N MET A 15 -9.61 8.65 -10.49
CA MET A 15 -9.51 9.24 -11.81
C MET A 15 -8.09 9.72 -12.12
N LEU A 16 -7.78 9.97 -13.39
CA LEU A 16 -6.49 10.49 -13.81
C LEU A 16 -6.21 11.84 -13.17
N HIS A 17 -7.18 12.75 -13.19
CA HIS A 17 -6.98 14.09 -12.63
C HIS A 17 -7.01 14.14 -11.10
N ASP A 18 -7.44 13.07 -10.43
CA ASP A 18 -7.19 12.93 -8.99
C ASP A 18 -5.69 12.73 -8.67
N MET A 19 -4.88 12.43 -9.69
CA MET A 19 -3.45 12.16 -9.57
C MET A 19 -2.56 13.30 -10.09
N ASP A 20 -3.10 14.40 -10.59
CA ASP A 20 -2.34 15.51 -11.21
C ASP A 20 -1.12 15.93 -10.37
N ASP A 21 -1.29 16.08 -9.05
CA ASP A 21 -0.22 16.48 -8.14
C ASP A 21 0.96 15.49 -8.08
N VAL A 22 0.75 14.23 -8.46
CA VAL A 22 1.70 13.12 -8.33
C VAL A 22 2.06 12.44 -9.66
N LEU A 23 1.68 13.02 -10.80
CA LEU A 23 2.06 12.56 -12.14
C LEU A 23 3.47 13.04 -12.49
N TYR A 24 4.37 12.11 -12.81
CA TYR A 24 5.71 12.45 -13.29
C TYR A 24 5.66 13.09 -14.69
N ASP A 25 4.92 12.47 -15.62
CA ASP A 25 4.73 13.00 -16.96
C ASP A 25 3.65 14.08 -16.98
N ARG A 26 4.09 15.35 -17.02
CA ARG A 26 3.19 16.52 -17.00
C ARG A 26 2.38 16.69 -18.29
N SER A 27 2.67 15.97 -19.37
CA SER A 27 1.84 16.00 -20.58
C SER A 27 0.43 15.45 -20.35
N LEU A 28 0.24 14.63 -19.31
CA LEU A 28 -1.05 14.08 -18.92
C LEU A 28 -2.03 15.09 -18.32
N MET A 29 -1.56 16.29 -17.93
CA MET A 29 -2.43 17.34 -17.38
C MET A 29 -3.52 17.80 -18.37
N ASP A 30 -3.24 17.70 -19.67
CA ASP A 30 -4.17 18.06 -20.74
C ASP A 30 -4.88 16.84 -21.35
N ALA A 31 -4.61 15.63 -20.84
CA ALA A 31 -5.21 14.40 -21.36
C ALA A 31 -6.68 14.27 -20.89
N PRO A 32 -7.54 13.57 -21.64
CA PRO A 32 -8.89 13.27 -21.18
C PRO A 32 -8.87 12.44 -19.88
N ASP A 33 -9.73 12.83 -18.93
CA ASP A 33 -9.88 12.10 -17.69
C ASP A 33 -10.32 10.65 -17.93
N ARG A 34 -9.84 9.74 -17.09
CA ARG A 34 -10.13 8.31 -17.17
C ARG A 34 -9.92 7.63 -15.83
N GLU A 35 -10.62 6.52 -15.64
CA GLU A 35 -10.46 5.67 -14.47
C GLU A 35 -9.07 5.02 -14.48
N LEU A 36 -8.42 4.98 -13.30
CA LEU A 36 -7.11 4.38 -13.10
C LEU A 36 -7.16 3.13 -12.23
N TYR A 37 -7.89 3.19 -11.11
CA TYR A 37 -8.04 2.05 -10.21
C TYR A 37 -9.25 2.19 -9.29
N TYR A 38 -9.64 1.08 -8.68
CA TYR A 38 -10.87 0.94 -7.90
C TYR A 38 -10.53 0.51 -6.47
N MET A 39 -11.14 1.17 -5.49
CA MET A 39 -10.94 0.93 -4.07
C MET A 39 -12.26 0.54 -3.41
N TYR A 40 -12.33 -0.64 -2.84
CA TYR A 40 -13.46 -1.14 -2.08
C TYR A 40 -13.08 -1.12 -0.60
N ARG A 41 -13.75 -0.27 0.19
CA ARG A 41 -13.37 0.01 1.58
C ARG A 41 -14.34 -0.62 2.58
N ASP A 42 -13.84 -0.86 3.80
CA ASP A 42 -14.63 -1.32 4.97
C ASP A 42 -15.43 -2.60 4.69
N LEU A 43 -14.73 -3.61 4.14
CA LEU A 43 -15.30 -4.87 3.69
C LEU A 43 -15.36 -5.93 4.80
N SER A 44 -16.37 -6.80 4.70
CA SER A 44 -16.55 -7.98 5.56
C SER A 44 -17.43 -9.03 4.87
N LEU A 45 -17.12 -10.32 5.03
CA LEU A 45 -17.91 -11.46 4.53
C LEU A 45 -19.18 -11.73 5.33
N SER A 46 -19.27 -11.27 6.58
CA SER A 46 -20.45 -11.46 7.42
C SER A 46 -20.60 -10.34 8.45
N LYS A 47 -21.80 -10.18 8.99
CA LYS A 47 -22.07 -9.22 10.07
C LYS A 47 -21.22 -9.50 11.32
N SER A 48 -21.01 -10.78 11.65
CA SER A 48 -20.17 -11.18 12.79
C SER A 48 -18.70 -10.82 12.57
N ASP A 49 -18.19 -10.98 11.34
CA ASP A 49 -16.85 -10.53 11.00
C ASP A 49 -16.74 -9.01 11.12
N TYR A 50 -17.72 -8.27 10.59
CA TYR A 50 -17.76 -6.81 10.70
C TYR A 50 -17.69 -6.35 12.15
N GLU A 51 -18.48 -6.94 13.04
CA GLU A 51 -18.46 -6.61 14.47
C GLU A 51 -17.08 -6.86 15.11
N GLN A 52 -16.39 -7.95 14.73
CA GLN A 52 -15.03 -8.21 15.20
C GLN A 52 -14.01 -7.20 14.66
N ILE A 53 -14.08 -6.87 13.37
CA ILE A 53 -13.21 -5.91 12.71
C ILE A 53 -13.31 -4.53 13.39
N ILE A 54 -14.55 -4.07 13.62
CA ILE A 54 -14.84 -2.81 14.31
C ILE A 54 -14.30 -2.83 15.74
N LYS A 55 -14.56 -3.91 16.49
CA LYS A 55 -14.13 -4.06 17.88
C LYS A 55 -12.61 -3.93 18.06
N HIS A 56 -11.83 -4.36 17.06
CA HIS A 56 -10.36 -4.29 17.08
C HIS A 56 -9.81 -3.07 16.32
N ASN A 57 -10.68 -2.11 15.96
CA ASN A 57 -10.30 -0.88 15.28
C ASN A 57 -9.56 -1.10 13.95
N LEU A 58 -9.97 -2.14 13.21
CA LEU A 58 -9.40 -2.50 11.92
C LEU A 58 -10.37 -2.18 10.78
N ARG A 59 -9.84 -2.21 9.57
CA ARG A 59 -10.55 -2.10 8.31
C ARG A 59 -9.90 -3.05 7.30
N TYR A 60 -10.72 -3.76 6.53
CA TYR A 60 -10.27 -4.55 5.39
C TYR A 60 -10.71 -3.89 4.11
N ASP A 61 -9.77 -3.71 3.18
CA ASP A 61 -10.04 -3.10 1.88
C ASP A 61 -9.55 -3.99 0.75
N VAL A 62 -10.07 -3.76 -0.45
CA VAL A 62 -9.59 -4.36 -1.69
C VAL A 62 -9.29 -3.23 -2.69
N THR A 63 -8.16 -3.33 -3.37
CA THR A 63 -7.80 -2.42 -4.47
C THR A 63 -7.58 -3.23 -5.75
N VAL A 64 -8.14 -2.73 -6.85
CA VAL A 64 -8.01 -3.32 -8.19
C VAL A 64 -7.36 -2.29 -9.11
N ILE A 65 -6.19 -2.62 -9.65
CA ILE A 65 -5.40 -1.74 -10.53
C ILE A 65 -5.27 -2.44 -11.90
N PRO A 66 -6.07 -2.07 -12.91
CA PRO A 66 -5.88 -2.50 -14.29
C PRO A 66 -4.45 -2.18 -14.79
N PRO A 67 -3.92 -2.93 -15.77
CA PRO A 67 -2.63 -2.61 -16.36
C PRO A 67 -2.71 -1.29 -17.14
N GLY A 68 -1.63 -0.51 -17.14
CA GLY A 68 -1.57 0.72 -17.90
C GLY A 68 -0.34 1.55 -17.62
N MET A 69 -0.18 2.60 -18.43
CA MET A 69 0.85 3.63 -18.27
C MET A 69 0.18 4.97 -17.91
N LEU A 70 0.92 5.78 -17.18
CA LEU A 70 0.70 7.20 -16.95
C LEU A 70 1.79 7.96 -17.72
N GLY A 71 1.59 8.12 -19.02
CA GLY A 71 2.60 8.68 -19.90
C GLY A 71 3.77 7.70 -20.01
N THR A 72 4.91 8.05 -19.41
CA THR A 72 6.11 7.21 -19.41
C THR A 72 6.27 6.31 -18.17
N GLU A 73 5.49 6.51 -17.10
CA GLU A 73 5.57 5.68 -15.88
C GLU A 73 4.44 4.64 -15.82
N TYR A 74 4.66 3.50 -15.17
CA TYR A 74 3.61 2.52 -14.96
C TYR A 74 2.50 3.05 -14.03
N VAL A 75 1.28 2.58 -14.24
CA VAL A 75 0.15 2.94 -13.37
C VAL A 75 0.43 2.58 -11.91
N LYS A 76 0.13 3.54 -11.04
CA LYS A 76 0.43 3.46 -9.61
C LYS A 76 -0.69 4.07 -8.77
N THR A 77 -0.71 3.71 -7.49
CA THR A 77 -1.48 4.47 -6.49
C THR A 77 -0.89 5.87 -6.29
N ALA A 78 -1.67 6.81 -5.74
CA ALA A 78 -1.21 8.19 -5.50
C ALA A 78 0.03 8.27 -4.58
N GLY A 79 0.14 7.34 -3.64
CA GLY A 79 1.18 7.32 -2.61
C GLY A 79 0.80 8.16 -1.39
N HIS A 80 1.16 7.70 -0.20
CA HIS A 80 0.87 8.42 1.04
C HIS A 80 1.77 7.98 2.20
N ASP A 81 1.85 8.84 3.21
CA ASP A 81 2.38 8.52 4.53
C ASP A 81 1.23 8.11 5.48
N HIS A 82 1.58 7.37 6.54
CA HIS A 82 0.71 7.16 7.69
C HIS A 82 1.01 8.18 8.80
N PRO A 83 -0.01 8.72 9.49
CA PRO A 83 0.23 9.64 10.59
C PRO A 83 0.81 8.92 11.82
N ILE A 84 1.48 9.68 12.67
CA ILE A 84 1.92 9.23 13.99
C ILE A 84 0.71 8.92 14.86
N ILE A 85 0.77 7.81 15.59
CA ILE A 85 -0.30 7.42 16.53
C ILE A 85 -0.30 8.41 17.70
N PRO A 86 -1.47 8.97 18.09
CA PRO A 86 -1.53 9.89 19.22
C PRO A 86 -0.93 9.30 20.49
N GLY A 87 0.05 9.99 21.07
CA GLY A 87 0.73 9.56 22.31
C GLY A 87 1.93 8.62 22.10
N THR A 88 2.34 8.36 20.86
CA THR A 88 3.55 7.60 20.53
C THR A 88 4.47 8.40 19.59
N ASP A 89 5.60 7.79 19.21
CA ASP A 89 6.57 8.27 18.23
C ASP A 89 6.58 7.43 16.94
N VAL A 90 5.64 6.50 16.78
CA VAL A 90 5.54 5.60 15.63
C VAL A 90 4.27 5.87 14.83
N SER A 91 4.33 5.72 13.51
CA SER A 91 3.14 5.78 12.66
C SER A 91 2.35 4.50 12.70
N TYR A 92 1.10 4.58 12.25
CA TYR A 92 0.34 3.39 11.87
C TYR A 92 1.06 2.59 10.78
N THR A 93 0.65 1.32 10.67
CA THR A 93 1.16 0.34 9.71
C THR A 93 0.00 -0.24 8.92
N GLU A 94 0.32 -0.90 7.82
CA GLU A 94 -0.61 -1.57 6.93
C GLU A 94 0.00 -2.90 6.48
N ILE A 95 -0.85 -3.87 6.18
CA ILE A 95 -0.42 -5.11 5.53
C ILE A 95 -1.24 -5.35 4.27
N TYR A 96 -0.55 -5.71 3.19
CA TYR A 96 -1.14 -6.11 1.92
C TYR A 96 -1.06 -7.62 1.69
N GLU A 97 -2.00 -8.13 0.90
CA GLU A 97 -1.94 -9.43 0.23
C GLU A 97 -2.27 -9.24 -1.25
N VAL A 98 -1.49 -9.85 -2.12
CA VAL A 98 -1.79 -9.91 -3.57
C VAL A 98 -2.65 -11.13 -3.86
N PHE A 99 -3.83 -10.96 -4.45
CA PHE A 99 -4.69 -12.06 -4.90
C PHE A 99 -4.38 -12.49 -6.34
N GLU A 100 -4.15 -11.52 -7.22
CA GLU A 100 -3.97 -11.72 -8.65
C GLU A 100 -2.99 -10.68 -9.19
N GLY A 101 -2.14 -11.08 -10.14
CA GLY A 101 -1.11 -10.22 -10.73
C GLY A 101 0.15 -10.11 -9.88
N GLU A 102 0.92 -9.06 -10.15
CA GLU A 102 2.17 -8.74 -9.46
C GLU A 102 2.18 -7.27 -9.05
N ALA A 103 2.49 -7.01 -7.78
CA ALA A 103 2.65 -5.69 -7.22
C ALA A 103 4.13 -5.37 -7.03
N GLN A 104 4.50 -4.14 -7.39
CA GLN A 104 5.74 -3.51 -6.97
C GLN A 104 5.40 -2.53 -5.85
N TYR A 105 5.70 -2.88 -4.59
CA TYR A 105 5.52 -2.00 -3.45
C TYR A 105 6.81 -1.20 -3.23
N LEU A 106 6.76 0.09 -3.52
CA LEU A 106 7.84 1.03 -3.24
C LEU A 106 7.55 1.73 -1.91
N LEU A 107 8.41 1.51 -0.92
CA LEU A 107 8.31 2.07 0.42
C LEU A 107 9.46 3.07 0.62
N GLN A 108 9.19 4.20 1.25
CA GLN A 108 10.20 5.22 1.54
C GLN A 108 10.08 5.72 2.97
N LYS A 109 11.19 5.71 3.72
CA LYS A 109 11.25 6.23 5.09
C LYS A 109 11.53 7.72 5.05
N LYS A 110 10.67 8.50 5.71
CA LYS A 110 10.79 9.95 5.82
C LYS A 110 11.32 10.36 7.19
N GLU A 111 12.34 11.20 7.20
CA GLU A 111 12.84 11.88 8.40
C GLU A 111 12.93 13.38 8.11
N GLY A 112 12.03 14.17 8.69
CA GLY A 112 11.87 15.58 8.31
C GLY A 112 11.41 15.71 6.86
N ASN A 113 12.21 16.39 6.03
CA ASN A 113 11.94 16.57 4.59
C ASN A 113 12.80 15.65 3.70
N SER A 114 13.61 14.77 4.30
CA SER A 114 14.54 13.89 3.61
C SER A 114 14.04 12.44 3.63
N ILE A 115 14.46 11.68 2.63
CA ILE A 115 14.24 10.24 2.57
C ILE A 115 15.52 9.55 3.00
N THR A 116 15.44 8.69 4.02
CA THR A 116 16.62 8.02 4.60
C THR A 116 16.72 6.55 4.22
N ASP A 117 15.65 5.96 3.68
CA ASP A 117 15.65 4.59 3.16
C ASP A 117 14.58 4.45 2.06
N VAL A 118 14.88 3.67 1.02
CA VAL A 118 13.90 3.30 -0.01
C VAL A 118 13.97 1.82 -0.32
N VAL A 119 12.85 1.14 -0.16
CA VAL A 119 12.71 -0.31 -0.33
C VAL A 119 11.75 -0.61 -1.47
N LEU A 120 12.12 -1.58 -2.30
CA LEU A 120 11.20 -2.25 -3.20
C LEU A 120 10.90 -3.67 -2.74
N VAL A 121 9.62 -4.02 -2.68
CA VAL A 121 9.16 -5.40 -2.52
C VAL A 121 8.34 -5.82 -3.73
N ARG A 122 8.80 -6.86 -4.43
CA ARG A 122 8.04 -7.50 -5.51
C ARG A 122 7.20 -8.63 -4.95
N ALA A 123 5.89 -8.57 -5.12
CA ALA A 123 4.95 -9.53 -4.56
C ALA A 123 3.99 -10.05 -5.64
N GLY A 124 3.91 -11.36 -5.79
CA GLY A 124 2.92 -12.01 -6.66
C GLY A 124 1.76 -12.59 -5.85
N ALA A 125 0.83 -13.26 -6.53
CA ALA A 125 -0.31 -13.90 -5.89
C ALA A 125 0.08 -14.74 -4.64
N GLY A 126 -0.64 -14.51 -3.54
CA GLY A 126 -0.44 -15.10 -2.22
C GLY A 126 0.58 -14.36 -1.33
N ASP A 127 1.52 -13.62 -1.93
CA ASP A 127 2.51 -12.88 -1.14
C ASP A 127 1.85 -11.77 -0.32
N LYS A 128 2.43 -11.53 0.87
CA LYS A 128 2.02 -10.46 1.77
C LYS A 128 3.15 -9.48 1.99
N VAL A 129 2.83 -8.22 2.23
CA VAL A 129 3.82 -7.16 2.44
C VAL A 129 3.34 -6.28 3.57
N ILE A 130 4.12 -6.19 4.64
CA ILE A 130 3.86 -5.23 5.72
C ILE A 130 4.56 -3.92 5.37
N ILE A 131 3.83 -2.82 5.48
CA ILE A 131 4.36 -1.45 5.48
C ILE A 131 4.77 -1.11 6.92
N PRO A 132 6.07 -0.97 7.22
CA PRO A 132 6.53 -0.69 8.58
C PRO A 132 6.22 0.76 9.00
N PRO A 133 6.19 1.04 10.32
CA PRO A 133 6.07 2.40 10.81
C PRO A 133 7.15 3.35 10.25
N GLY A 134 6.75 4.57 9.92
CA GLY A 134 7.61 5.62 9.35
C GLY A 134 7.84 5.53 7.84
N TYR A 135 7.30 4.50 7.17
CA TYR A 135 7.37 4.37 5.72
C TYR A 135 6.06 4.82 5.08
N GLY A 136 6.16 5.75 4.13
CA GLY A 136 5.13 5.96 3.13
C GLY A 136 5.30 4.97 1.97
N HIS A 137 4.26 4.74 1.18
CA HIS A 137 4.30 3.71 0.14
C HIS A 137 3.48 4.05 -1.09
N VAL A 138 3.90 3.46 -2.21
CA VAL A 138 3.19 3.40 -3.49
C VAL A 138 3.14 1.94 -3.95
N THR A 139 1.98 1.53 -4.45
CA THR A 139 1.84 0.28 -5.21
C THR A 139 1.80 0.57 -6.70
N ILE A 140 2.63 -0.13 -7.47
CA ILE A 140 2.74 0.01 -8.92
C ILE A 140 2.35 -1.32 -9.57
N ASN A 141 1.49 -1.26 -10.60
CA ASN A 141 1.22 -2.40 -11.47
C ASN A 141 2.06 -2.27 -12.75
N ALA A 142 3.21 -2.95 -12.76
CA ALA A 142 4.14 -2.96 -13.89
C ALA A 142 3.95 -4.15 -14.83
N SER A 143 2.75 -4.74 -14.85
CA SER A 143 2.42 -5.91 -15.65
C SER A 143 1.37 -5.60 -16.72
N ASN A 144 1.12 -6.55 -17.62
CA ASN A 144 0.03 -6.51 -18.58
C ASN A 144 -1.27 -7.17 -18.06
N THR A 145 -1.33 -7.47 -16.77
CA THR A 145 -2.48 -8.09 -16.10
C THR A 145 -3.05 -7.19 -15.01
N THR A 146 -4.32 -7.37 -14.68
CA THR A 146 -4.94 -6.64 -13.58
C THR A 146 -4.35 -7.10 -12.24
N LEU A 147 -3.85 -6.16 -11.46
CA LEU A 147 -3.43 -6.38 -10.09
C LEU A 147 -4.65 -6.29 -9.17
N LYS A 148 -4.90 -7.33 -8.37
CA LYS A 148 -5.89 -7.32 -7.29
C LYS A 148 -5.20 -7.61 -5.98
N MET A 149 -5.38 -6.73 -5.01
CA MET A 149 -4.81 -6.86 -3.68
C MET A 149 -5.83 -6.48 -2.62
N ALA A 150 -5.65 -6.95 -1.41
CA ALA A 150 -6.31 -6.40 -0.23
C ALA A 150 -5.31 -5.86 0.77
N ASN A 151 -5.83 -5.16 1.75
CA ASN A 151 -5.08 -4.71 2.90
C ASN A 151 -5.91 -4.78 4.19
N TRP A 152 -5.23 -5.09 5.29
CA TRP A 152 -5.69 -4.77 6.64
C TRP A 152 -4.99 -3.50 7.11
N VAL A 153 -5.75 -2.60 7.71
CA VAL A 153 -5.26 -1.33 8.21
C VAL A 153 -6.03 -0.89 9.44
N CYS A 154 -5.43 -0.05 10.28
CA CYS A 154 -6.16 0.60 11.36
C CYS A 154 -7.21 1.58 10.80
N ARG A 155 -8.40 1.58 11.39
CA ARG A 155 -9.53 2.42 10.99
C ARG A 155 -9.39 3.89 11.41
N GLU A 156 -8.64 4.15 12.47
CA GLU A 156 -8.59 5.48 13.13
C GLU A 156 -7.77 6.52 12.37
N PHE A 157 -7.13 6.17 11.26
CA PHE A 157 -6.32 7.13 10.51
C PHE A 157 -6.81 7.36 9.07
N SER A 158 -6.45 8.55 8.58
CA SER A 158 -6.54 8.94 7.18
C SER A 158 -5.13 9.09 6.61
N SER A 159 -4.96 8.65 5.37
CA SER A 159 -3.70 8.77 4.63
C SER A 159 -3.26 10.24 4.52
N VAL A 160 -1.96 10.49 4.68
CA VAL A 160 -1.35 11.82 4.56
C VAL A 160 -0.67 11.95 3.20
N TYR A 161 -1.22 12.78 2.31
CA TYR A 161 -0.79 12.87 0.91
C TYR A 161 0.22 14.00 0.64
N ASP A 162 0.32 14.98 1.53
CA ASP A 162 0.98 16.27 1.26
C ASP A 162 2.42 16.12 0.77
N PHE A 163 3.20 15.24 1.40
CA PHE A 163 4.60 15.05 1.04
C PHE A 163 4.77 14.44 -0.36
N PHE A 164 3.94 13.44 -0.70
CA PHE A 164 3.93 12.86 -2.04
C PHE A 164 3.49 13.89 -3.09
N LYS A 165 2.52 14.75 -2.78
CA LYS A 165 2.11 15.85 -3.67
C LYS A 165 3.23 16.87 -3.87
N GLU A 166 3.86 17.33 -2.79
CA GLU A 166 4.99 18.27 -2.84
C GLU A 166 6.14 17.73 -3.70
N LYS A 167 6.42 16.43 -3.56
CA LYS A 167 7.49 15.73 -4.27
C LYS A 167 7.08 15.15 -5.62
N VAL A 168 5.84 15.37 -6.07
CA VAL A 168 5.33 14.87 -7.35
C VAL A 168 5.49 13.35 -7.46
N GLY A 169 5.03 12.64 -6.42
CA GLY A 169 5.10 11.19 -6.31
C GLY A 169 6.23 10.69 -5.40
N ALA A 170 6.58 9.42 -5.57
CA ALA A 170 7.55 8.71 -4.73
C ALA A 170 9.01 9.03 -5.09
N ALA A 171 9.92 8.58 -4.24
CA ALA A 171 11.37 8.70 -4.37
C ALA A 171 11.91 8.15 -5.70
N TYR A 172 11.34 7.05 -6.19
CA TYR A 172 11.66 6.47 -7.49
C TYR A 172 10.41 6.32 -8.34
N ILE A 173 10.60 6.44 -9.65
CA ILE A 173 9.57 6.27 -10.68
C ILE A 173 9.89 5.01 -11.46
N LEU A 174 8.90 4.16 -11.70
CA LEU A 174 9.06 2.96 -12.50
C LEU A 174 8.61 3.24 -13.94
N VAL A 175 9.59 3.24 -14.86
CA VAL A 175 9.38 3.32 -16.31
C VAL A 175 9.71 1.98 -16.96
N GLU A 176 9.53 1.84 -18.27
CA GLU A 176 9.78 0.58 -18.99
C GLU A 176 11.23 0.08 -18.83
N GLU A 177 12.21 0.98 -18.81
CA GLU A 177 13.63 0.66 -18.64
C GLU A 177 14.02 0.33 -17.20
N GLY A 178 13.13 0.57 -16.22
CA GLY A 178 13.35 0.29 -14.81
C GLY A 178 13.09 1.50 -13.90
N PHE A 179 13.64 1.44 -12.68
CA PHE A 179 13.49 2.52 -11.71
C PHE A 179 14.46 3.67 -12.01
N ILE A 180 13.92 4.88 -12.09
CA ILE A 180 14.69 6.13 -12.17
C ILE A 180 14.44 6.97 -10.91
N PRO A 181 15.44 7.71 -10.41
CA PRO A 181 15.24 8.60 -9.26
C PRO A 181 14.29 9.75 -9.63
N ASN A 182 13.41 10.13 -8.70
CA ASN A 182 12.57 11.29 -8.88
C ASN A 182 13.39 12.57 -8.60
N PRO A 183 13.50 13.50 -9.57
CA PRO A 183 14.33 14.70 -9.44
C PRO A 183 13.85 15.70 -8.37
N LYS A 184 12.69 15.49 -7.75
CA LYS A 184 12.18 16.31 -6.63
C LYS A 184 12.77 15.93 -5.27
N TYR A 185 13.48 14.81 -5.20
CA TYR A 185 14.16 14.35 -4.01
C TYR A 185 15.64 14.70 -4.09
N GLU A 186 16.15 15.36 -3.06
CA GLU A 186 17.58 15.66 -2.89
C GLU A 186 18.25 14.49 -2.14
N ASP A 187 19.47 14.14 -2.52
CA ASP A 187 20.31 13.13 -1.86
C ASP A 187 19.60 11.80 -1.58
N LEU A 188 19.02 11.21 -2.64
CA LEU A 188 18.22 10.00 -2.53
C LEU A 188 19.09 8.76 -2.21
N PRO A 189 18.74 7.97 -1.17
CA PRO A 189 19.45 6.72 -0.88
C PRO A 189 19.17 5.69 -1.97
N GLU A 190 20.09 4.73 -2.13
CA GLU A 190 19.95 3.67 -3.13
C GLU A 190 18.71 2.80 -2.88
N LEU A 191 18.03 2.42 -3.97
CA LEU A 191 16.91 1.49 -3.91
C LEU A 191 17.40 0.09 -3.52
N ARG A 192 16.97 -0.40 -2.36
CA ARG A 192 17.22 -1.77 -1.92
C ARG A 192 16.01 -2.67 -2.14
N PHE A 193 16.27 -3.97 -2.29
CA PHE A 193 15.25 -4.96 -2.63
C PHE A 193 15.03 -5.92 -1.47
N LEU A 194 13.78 -6.07 -1.05
CA LEU A 194 13.38 -7.02 -0.02
C LEU A 194 12.40 -8.05 -0.58
N LYS A 195 12.26 -9.15 0.17
CA LYS A 195 11.32 -10.23 -0.15
C LYS A 195 9.97 -9.99 0.53
N PRO A 196 8.86 -10.52 -0.02
CA PRO A 196 7.57 -10.48 0.66
C PRO A 196 7.59 -11.13 2.04
N THR A 197 6.76 -10.58 2.91
CA THR A 197 6.50 -11.01 4.28
C THR A 197 5.67 -12.29 4.29
N ASN A 198 6.21 -13.37 4.85
CA ASN A 198 5.49 -14.63 5.07
C ASN A 198 5.82 -15.19 6.47
N TYR A 199 5.78 -14.33 7.49
CA TYR A 199 6.13 -14.70 8.87
C TYR A 199 4.96 -15.41 9.58
N SER A 200 5.18 -16.67 9.92
CA SER A 200 4.16 -17.52 10.55
C SER A 200 3.74 -17.06 11.95
N GLU A 201 4.59 -16.33 12.66
CA GLU A 201 4.34 -15.80 14.01
C GLU A 201 3.20 -14.77 14.07
N VAL A 202 2.92 -14.08 12.97
CA VAL A 202 1.77 -13.16 12.82
C VAL A 202 0.69 -13.78 11.92
N GLY A 203 0.71 -15.10 11.77
CA GLY A 203 -0.29 -15.87 11.02
C GLY A 203 -0.21 -15.70 9.49
N LEU A 204 0.89 -15.16 8.97
CA LEU A 204 1.07 -14.88 7.54
C LEU A 204 1.71 -16.07 6.84
N TYR A 205 1.01 -16.60 5.85
CA TYR A 205 1.50 -17.68 4.99
C TYR A 205 1.12 -17.36 3.54
N LYS A 206 2.04 -17.61 2.61
CA LYS A 206 1.88 -17.26 1.19
C LYS A 206 0.57 -17.77 0.59
N ASN A 207 0.22 -19.03 0.84
CA ASN A 207 -0.97 -19.63 0.20
C ASN A 207 -2.18 -19.68 1.14
N LYS A 208 -2.23 -18.80 2.15
CA LYS A 208 -3.37 -18.68 3.07
C LYS A 208 -3.91 -17.25 2.99
N GLU A 209 -5.18 -17.14 2.60
CA GLU A 209 -5.87 -15.85 2.53
C GLU A 209 -5.81 -15.11 3.87
N MET A 210 -5.35 -13.86 3.87
CA MET A 210 -5.18 -13.08 5.09
C MET A 210 -6.50 -12.62 5.69
N TYR A 211 -7.58 -12.56 4.90
CA TYR A 211 -8.92 -12.24 5.43
C TYR A 211 -9.30 -13.21 6.57
N GLY A 212 -8.86 -14.48 6.49
CA GLY A 212 -9.10 -15.47 7.54
C GLY A 212 -8.56 -15.09 8.91
N LEU A 213 -7.62 -14.13 9.00
CA LEU A 213 -7.14 -13.57 10.27
C LEU A 213 -8.25 -12.86 11.06
N VAL A 214 -9.40 -12.54 10.47
CA VAL A 214 -10.58 -12.07 11.24
C VAL A 214 -11.01 -13.05 12.34
N LYS A 215 -10.69 -14.35 12.21
CA LYS A 215 -10.95 -15.38 13.23
C LYS A 215 -9.87 -15.47 14.32
N GLN A 216 -8.73 -14.81 14.11
CA GLN A 216 -7.57 -14.73 15.01
C GLN A 216 -7.07 -13.29 15.03
N ILE A 217 -7.99 -12.34 15.16
CA ILE A 217 -7.77 -10.92 14.85
C ILE A 217 -6.72 -10.26 15.75
N ASP A 218 -6.47 -10.81 16.93
CA ASP A 218 -5.38 -10.41 17.82
C ASP A 218 -4.00 -10.56 17.17
N MET A 219 -3.84 -11.45 16.18
CA MET A 219 -2.60 -11.58 15.40
C MET A 219 -2.28 -10.32 14.58
N LEU A 220 -3.27 -9.44 14.36
CA LEU A 220 -3.15 -8.18 13.65
C LEU A 220 -2.92 -6.97 14.58
N GLU A 221 -2.69 -7.19 15.89
CA GLU A 221 -2.49 -6.11 16.87
C GLU A 221 -1.33 -5.17 16.50
N TYR A 222 -0.32 -5.66 15.78
CA TYR A 222 0.76 -4.83 15.27
C TYR A 222 0.30 -3.70 14.33
N LEU A 223 -0.89 -3.79 13.74
CA LEU A 223 -1.48 -2.73 12.91
C LEU A 223 -2.00 -1.54 13.72
N THR A 224 -2.41 -1.77 14.97
CA THR A 224 -3.01 -0.76 15.87
C THR A 224 -2.09 -0.37 17.02
N LYS A 225 -1.14 -1.24 17.38
CA LYS A 225 -0.12 -1.01 18.42
C LYS A 225 1.31 -1.28 17.96
N PRO A 226 1.78 -0.73 16.82
CA PRO A 226 3.12 -1.01 16.29
C PRO A 226 4.27 -0.76 17.28
N GLN A 227 4.12 0.16 18.24
CA GLN A 227 5.11 0.42 19.28
C GLN A 227 5.44 -0.82 20.13
N GLU A 228 4.54 -1.80 20.20
CA GLU A 228 4.71 -3.05 20.95
C GLU A 228 5.36 -4.17 20.11
N HIS A 229 5.62 -3.92 18.81
CA HIS A 229 6.06 -4.93 17.85
C HIS A 229 7.34 -4.54 17.07
N GLY A 230 8.22 -3.73 17.66
CA GLY A 230 9.47 -3.26 17.01
C GLY A 230 10.31 -4.38 16.38
N GLU A 231 10.44 -5.53 17.07
CA GLU A 231 11.23 -6.67 16.57
C GLU A 231 10.67 -7.27 15.27
N LEU A 232 9.37 -7.18 15.01
CA LEU A 232 8.76 -7.60 13.74
C LEU A 232 9.27 -6.70 12.60
N PHE A 233 9.22 -5.39 12.79
CA PHE A 233 9.61 -4.41 11.77
C PHE A 233 11.11 -4.43 11.49
N ASP A 234 11.94 -4.59 12.52
CA ASP A 234 13.39 -4.77 12.37
C ASP A 234 13.75 -5.98 11.49
N ARG A 235 12.93 -7.05 11.53
CA ARG A 235 13.15 -8.24 10.71
C ARG A 235 12.63 -8.08 9.29
N ILE A 236 11.52 -7.38 9.10
CA ILE A 236 10.96 -7.09 7.77
C ILE A 236 11.91 -6.19 6.98
N LEU A 237 12.63 -5.29 7.65
CA LEU A 237 13.52 -4.31 7.01
C LEU A 237 14.95 -4.83 6.75
N ARG A 238 15.30 -6.06 7.17
CA ARG A 238 16.62 -6.69 6.92
C ARG A 238 16.63 -7.50 5.64
#